data_AF-A0A699SNN7-F1
#
_entry.id   AF-A0A699SNN7-F1
#
_cell.length_a   1.000
_cell.length_b   1.000
_cell.length_c   1.000
_cell.angle_alpha   90.00
_cell.angle_beta   90.00
_cell.angle_gamma   90.00
#
_symmetry.space_group_name_H-M   'P 1'
#
loop_
_entity.id
_entity.type
_entity.pdbx_description
1 polymer ?
#
loop_
_entity_poly.entity_id
_entity_poly.type
_entity_poly.pdbx_seq_one_letter_code
_entity_poly.pdbx_strand_id
1 'polypeptide(L)'
;AIDGVVQPIAPTTAEQRLAKKNELKAHDTLLIALPDKHQLKFNIHKDAKTLMEAIEKRFGRNKETKKVQKTLLKQQYKNFTGSSSESLDQIHDRMQKLISQLEILGEYLSQEDINLKFLRSLPTEWRTHTLILRNKTNLEDKSLDDLFNNLKIYEAEVKSSSAASRATQNITFVSSQNTDSTNESVSCDNRQFLEP
;
A
#
# COMPACT_ATOMS: atom_id res chain seq x y z
N ALA A 1 -67.43 43.89 -25.08
CA ALA A 1 -66.19 43.43 -25.73
C ALA A 1 -65.18 43.18 -24.63
N ILE A 2 -64.74 41.93 -24.43
CA ILE A 2 -63.61 41.62 -23.56
C ILE A 2 -62.41 41.32 -24.47
N ASP A 3 -61.44 42.22 -24.43
CA ASP A 3 -60.23 42.16 -25.25
C ASP A 3 -59.26 41.18 -24.59
N GLY A 4 -59.14 39.98 -25.17
CA GLY A 4 -58.29 38.92 -24.69
C GLY A 4 -56.84 39.14 -25.13
N VAL A 5 -56.04 39.76 -24.27
CA VAL A 5 -54.59 39.88 -24.47
C VAL A 5 -53.95 38.49 -24.32
N VAL A 6 -53.79 37.80 -25.45
CA VAL A 6 -52.94 36.61 -25.56
C VAL A 6 -51.50 37.10 -25.65
N GLN A 7 -50.71 36.89 -24.58
CA GLN A 7 -49.29 37.18 -24.62
C GLN A 7 -48.55 36.18 -25.53
N PRO A 8 -47.65 36.62 -26.42
CA PRO A 8 -46.90 35.73 -27.30
C PRO A 8 -45.79 35.01 -26.53
N ILE A 9 -45.82 33.69 -26.49
CA ILE A 9 -44.67 32.88 -26.06
C ILE A 9 -43.64 32.93 -27.19
N ALA A 10 -42.48 33.53 -26.94
CA ALA A 10 -41.40 33.61 -27.93
C ALA A 10 -40.95 32.21 -28.38
N PRO A 11 -40.75 31.96 -29.70
CA PRO A 11 -40.30 30.66 -30.19
C PRO A 11 -38.89 30.35 -29.69
N THR A 12 -38.75 29.21 -29.03
CA THR A 12 -37.50 28.69 -28.48
C THR A 12 -36.56 28.27 -29.62
N THR A 13 -35.33 28.80 -29.67
CA THR A 13 -34.34 28.57 -30.73
C THR A 13 -33.93 27.09 -30.82
N ALA A 14 -33.51 26.61 -32.00
CA ALA A 14 -33.05 25.23 -32.19
C ALA A 14 -31.95 24.81 -31.19
N GLU A 15 -31.05 25.73 -30.85
CA GLU A 15 -29.99 25.53 -29.85
C GLU A 15 -30.54 25.29 -28.43
N GLN A 16 -31.57 26.04 -28.02
CA GLN A 16 -32.20 25.87 -26.70
C GLN A 16 -32.90 24.51 -26.59
N ARG A 17 -33.52 24.04 -27.68
CA ARG A 17 -34.12 22.70 -27.73
C ARG A 17 -33.06 21.60 -27.63
N LEU A 18 -31.93 21.78 -28.30
CA LEU A 18 -30.80 20.85 -28.23
C LEU A 18 -30.19 20.81 -26.83
N ALA A 19 -29.95 21.97 -26.21
CA ALA A 19 -29.43 22.07 -24.86
C ALA A 19 -30.34 21.36 -23.84
N LYS A 20 -31.65 21.56 -23.92
CA LYS A 20 -32.63 20.89 -23.04
C LYS A 20 -32.62 19.37 -23.21
N LYS A 21 -32.45 18.87 -24.43
CA LYS A 21 -32.33 17.42 -24.70
C LYS A 21 -31.06 16.83 -24.10
N ASN A 22 -29.93 17.53 -24.26
CA ASN A 22 -28.65 17.08 -23.71
C ASN A 22 -28.67 17.08 -22.18
N GLU A 23 -29.29 18.07 -21.56
CA GLU A 23 -29.47 18.15 -20.10
C GLU A 23 -30.26 16.96 -19.57
N LEU A 24 -31.41 16.64 -20.20
CA LEU A 24 -32.24 15.51 -19.81
C LEU A 24 -31.46 14.19 -19.93
N LYS A 25 -30.74 14.01 -21.05
CA LYS A 25 -29.91 12.81 -21.27
C LYS A 25 -28.79 12.68 -20.24
N ALA A 26 -28.15 13.79 -19.86
CA ALA A 26 -27.12 13.79 -18.83
C ALA A 26 -27.70 13.40 -17.45
N HIS A 27 -28.86 13.98 -17.10
CA HIS A 27 -29.57 13.65 -15.86
C HIS A 27 -29.94 12.17 -15.79
N ASP A 28 -30.60 11.63 -16.83
CA ASP A 28 -31.00 10.22 -16.89
C ASP A 28 -29.79 9.28 -16.77
N THR A 29 -28.68 9.62 -17.45
CA THR A 29 -27.45 8.82 -17.40
C THR A 29 -26.84 8.80 -16.01
N LEU A 30 -26.79 9.96 -15.32
CA LEU A 30 -26.30 10.05 -13.95
C LEU A 30 -27.17 9.25 -12.97
N LEU A 31 -28.49 9.23 -13.18
CA LEU A 31 -29.42 8.47 -12.34
C LEU A 31 -29.21 6.96 -12.47
N ILE A 32 -29.02 6.46 -13.71
CA ILE A 32 -28.77 5.04 -13.99
C ILE A 32 -27.41 4.58 -13.44
N ALA A 33 -26.41 5.46 -13.39
CA ALA A 33 -25.09 5.14 -12.83
C ALA A 33 -25.11 4.93 -11.30
N LEU A 34 -26.19 5.30 -10.60
CA LEU A 34 -26.32 5.14 -9.15
C LEU A 34 -26.97 3.80 -8.78
N PRO A 35 -26.51 3.13 -7.69
CA PRO A 35 -27.20 1.96 -7.15
C PRO A 35 -28.64 2.26 -6.74
N ASP A 36 -29.59 1.37 -7.04
CA ASP A 36 -31.04 1.54 -6.81
C ASP A 36 -31.41 2.05 -5.41
N LYS A 37 -30.72 1.54 -4.37
CA LYS A 37 -30.88 1.97 -2.96
C LYS A 37 -30.67 3.47 -2.72
N HIS A 38 -30.07 4.18 -3.66
CA HIS A 38 -29.77 5.60 -3.58
C HIS A 38 -30.57 6.45 -4.57
N GLN A 39 -31.07 5.89 -5.68
CA GLN A 39 -31.75 6.63 -6.77
C GLN A 39 -32.92 7.51 -6.29
N LEU A 40 -33.84 6.95 -5.48
CA LEU A 40 -35.00 7.68 -4.95
C LEU A 40 -34.62 8.96 -4.17
N LYS A 41 -33.46 8.96 -3.50
CA LYS A 41 -32.98 10.11 -2.70
C LYS A 41 -32.36 11.21 -3.56
N PHE A 42 -32.00 10.90 -4.81
CA PHE A 42 -31.38 11.83 -5.75
C PHE A 42 -32.35 12.35 -6.81
N ASN A 43 -33.50 11.69 -7.01
CA ASN A 43 -34.53 12.11 -7.96
C ASN A 43 -35.24 13.44 -7.58
N ILE A 44 -34.92 14.02 -6.43
CA ILE A 44 -35.37 15.35 -6.02
C ILE A 44 -34.68 16.48 -6.83
N HIS A 45 -33.54 16.18 -7.46
CA HIS A 45 -32.76 17.13 -8.24
C HIS A 45 -33.28 17.17 -9.68
N LYS A 46 -33.67 18.37 -10.14
CA LYS A 46 -34.36 18.56 -11.42
C LYS A 46 -33.42 18.71 -12.62
N ASP A 47 -32.16 19.04 -12.36
CA ASP A 47 -31.14 19.32 -13.37
C ASP A 47 -29.90 18.47 -13.10
N ALA A 48 -29.15 18.15 -14.16
CA ALA A 48 -27.99 17.27 -14.08
C ALA A 48 -26.89 17.87 -13.20
N LYS A 49 -26.79 19.20 -13.17
CA LYS A 49 -25.81 19.93 -12.35
C LYS A 49 -26.09 19.74 -10.85
N THR A 50 -27.31 20.01 -10.38
CA THR A 50 -27.67 19.83 -8.96
C THR A 50 -27.63 18.37 -8.55
N LEU A 51 -27.98 17.45 -9.46
CA LEU A 51 -27.81 16.01 -9.26
C LEU A 51 -26.33 15.64 -9.05
N MET A 52 -25.44 16.10 -9.93
CA MET A 52 -24.00 15.88 -9.80
C MET A 52 -23.44 16.44 -8.48
N GLU A 53 -23.76 17.69 -8.14
CA GLU A 53 -23.31 18.31 -6.88
C GLU A 53 -23.78 17.53 -5.65
N ALA A 54 -25.00 17.00 -5.66
CA ALA A 54 -25.51 16.16 -4.58
C ALA A 54 -24.78 14.82 -4.50
N ILE A 55 -24.50 14.18 -5.65
CA ILE A 55 -23.73 12.93 -5.73
C ILE A 55 -22.32 13.16 -5.17
N GLU A 56 -21.66 14.23 -5.59
CA GLU A 56 -20.34 14.63 -5.07
C GLU A 56 -20.40 14.96 -3.58
N LYS A 57 -21.43 15.64 -3.09
CA LYS A 57 -21.57 15.93 -1.67
C LYS A 57 -21.73 14.66 -0.83
N ARG A 58 -22.45 13.66 -1.34
CA ARG A 58 -22.78 12.43 -0.60
C ARG A 58 -21.71 11.34 -0.72
N PHE A 59 -21.17 11.16 -1.93
CA PHE A 59 -20.22 10.10 -2.26
C PHE A 59 -18.85 10.63 -2.66
N GLY A 60 -18.75 11.89 -3.06
CA GLY A 60 -17.46 12.53 -3.24
C GLY A 60 -16.72 12.45 -1.92
N ARG A 61 -15.57 11.76 -1.96
CA ARG A 61 -14.74 11.52 -0.79
C ARG A 61 -14.44 12.88 -0.16
N ASN A 62 -14.96 13.11 1.05
CA ASN A 62 -14.87 14.42 1.69
C ASN A 62 -13.39 14.79 1.90
N LYS A 63 -13.08 16.10 1.92
CA LYS A 63 -11.70 16.62 1.98
C LYS A 63 -10.93 16.05 3.19
N GLU A 64 -11.63 15.84 4.30
CA GLU A 64 -11.06 15.38 5.55
C GLU A 64 -10.69 13.89 5.51
N THR A 65 -11.56 13.03 4.99
CA THR A 65 -11.30 11.60 4.77
C THR A 65 -10.17 11.40 3.76
N LYS A 66 -10.11 12.21 2.69
CA LYS A 66 -8.95 12.21 1.77
C LYS A 66 -7.66 12.53 2.54
N LYS A 67 -7.68 13.56 3.39
CA LYS A 67 -6.52 13.97 4.20
C LYS A 67 -6.09 12.87 5.17
N VAL A 68 -7.02 12.26 5.91
CA VAL A 68 -6.74 11.17 6.87
C VAL A 68 -6.20 9.93 6.17
N GLN A 69 -6.80 9.52 5.05
CA GLN A 69 -6.31 8.38 4.27
C GLN A 69 -4.90 8.62 3.73
N LYS A 70 -4.65 9.84 3.23
CA LYS A 70 -3.35 10.26 2.73
C LYS A 70 -2.28 10.25 3.82
N THR A 71 -2.59 10.73 5.02
CA THR A 71 -1.65 10.65 6.16
C THR A 71 -1.38 9.21 6.58
N LEU A 72 -2.40 8.34 6.57
CA LEU A 72 -2.24 6.93 6.90
C LEU A 72 -1.33 6.21 5.88
N LEU A 73 -1.55 6.44 4.59
CA LEU A 73 -0.73 5.83 3.53
C LEU A 73 0.72 6.34 3.58
N LYS A 74 0.94 7.62 3.85
CA LYS A 74 2.30 8.15 4.07
C LYS A 74 2.98 7.47 5.25
N GLN A 75 2.26 7.21 6.34
CA GLN A 75 2.80 6.49 7.49
C GLN A 75 3.09 5.03 7.16
N GLN A 76 2.19 4.34 6.45
CA GLN A 76 2.42 2.97 5.99
C GLN A 76 3.63 2.88 5.06
N TYR A 77 3.78 3.81 4.13
CA TYR A 77 4.95 3.92 3.27
C TYR A 77 6.22 4.15 4.10
N LYS A 78 6.24 5.13 4.99
CA LYS A 78 7.40 5.42 5.85
C LYS A 78 7.81 4.22 6.70
N ASN A 79 6.84 3.48 7.23
CA ASN A 79 7.05 2.28 8.04
C ASN A 79 7.11 0.99 7.23
N PHE A 80 7.15 1.07 5.89
CA PHE A 80 7.20 -0.10 5.05
C PHE A 80 8.50 -0.87 5.29
N THR A 81 8.37 -2.18 5.51
CA THR A 81 9.43 -3.16 5.70
C THR A 81 8.94 -4.50 5.14
N GLY A 82 9.84 -5.21 4.47
CA GLY A 82 9.64 -6.58 4.03
C GLY A 82 10.00 -7.56 5.13
N SER A 83 9.20 -8.61 5.28
CA SER A 83 9.47 -9.71 6.20
C SER A 83 10.41 -10.73 5.55
N SER A 84 11.21 -11.44 6.36
CA SER A 84 12.03 -12.56 5.91
C SER A 84 11.21 -13.75 5.41
N SER A 85 9.92 -13.80 5.74
CA SER A 85 8.97 -14.80 5.23
C SER A 85 8.35 -14.43 3.87
N GLU A 86 8.57 -13.22 3.38
CA GLU A 86 8.02 -12.75 2.11
C GLU A 86 9.02 -12.92 0.97
N SER A 87 8.54 -13.27 -0.22
CA SER A 87 9.38 -13.26 -1.42
C SER A 87 9.66 -11.84 -1.90
N LEU A 88 10.72 -11.67 -2.70
CA LEU A 88 11.03 -10.37 -3.30
C LEU A 88 9.86 -9.83 -4.13
N ASP A 89 9.16 -10.70 -4.87
CA ASP A 89 7.97 -10.35 -5.66
C ASP A 89 6.85 -9.79 -4.76
N GLN A 90 6.56 -10.45 -3.63
CA GLN A 90 5.53 -10.00 -2.70
C GLN A 90 5.85 -8.62 -2.11
N ILE A 91 7.13 -8.37 -1.78
CA ILE A 91 7.57 -7.08 -1.25
C ILE A 91 7.44 -6.00 -2.35
N HIS A 92 7.84 -6.31 -3.58
CA HIS A 92 7.70 -5.43 -4.73
C HIS A 92 6.22 -5.06 -4.98
N ASP A 93 5.33 -6.05 -5.10
CA ASP A 93 3.91 -5.85 -5.35
C ASP A 93 3.25 -5.00 -4.25
N ARG A 94 3.60 -5.24 -2.99
CA ARG A 94 3.10 -4.45 -1.86
C ARG A 94 3.59 -3.00 -1.91
N MET A 95 4.85 -2.77 -2.28
CA MET A 95 5.39 -1.41 -2.42
C MET A 95 4.75 -0.69 -3.61
N GLN A 96 4.66 -1.35 -4.77
CA GLN A 96 4.03 -0.78 -5.97
C GLN A 96 2.58 -0.38 -5.69
N LYS A 97 1.82 -1.27 -5.01
CA LYS A 97 0.45 -0.97 -4.57
C LYS A 97 0.36 0.28 -3.69
N LEU A 98 1.30 0.48 -2.76
CA LEU A 98 1.32 1.68 -1.91
C LEU A 98 1.62 2.95 -2.72
N ILE A 99 2.57 2.87 -3.66
CA ILE A 99 2.94 3.99 -4.54
C ILE A 99 1.72 4.40 -5.39
N SER A 100 1.06 3.45 -6.06
CA SER A 100 -0.13 3.74 -6.87
C SER A 100 -1.26 4.36 -6.04
N GLN A 101 -1.45 3.93 -4.78
CA GLN A 101 -2.48 4.52 -3.91
C GLN A 101 -2.16 5.96 -3.50
N LEU A 102 -0.89 6.30 -3.28
CA LEU A 102 -0.44 7.65 -2.99
C LEU A 102 -0.62 8.56 -4.21
N GLU A 103 -0.25 8.07 -5.39
CA GLU A 103 -0.37 8.81 -6.66
C GLU A 103 -1.82 9.20 -6.97
N ILE A 104 -2.77 8.27 -6.79
CA ILE A 104 -4.22 8.53 -6.95
C ILE A 104 -4.72 9.63 -5.98
N LEU A 105 -4.06 9.80 -4.84
CA LEU A 105 -4.37 10.86 -3.86
C LEU A 105 -3.61 12.18 -4.13
N GLY A 106 -2.91 12.27 -5.27
CA GLY A 106 -2.11 13.43 -5.66
C GLY A 106 -0.84 13.60 -4.83
N GLU A 107 -0.22 12.49 -4.42
CA GLU A 107 1.12 12.48 -3.82
C GLU A 107 2.09 11.77 -4.75
N TYR A 108 3.09 12.51 -5.20
CA TYR A 108 4.13 12.01 -6.08
C TYR A 108 5.42 11.87 -5.28
N LEU A 109 6.04 10.70 -5.37
CA LEU A 109 7.34 10.42 -4.76
C LEU A 109 8.40 10.50 -5.86
N SER A 110 9.61 10.95 -5.52
CA SER A 110 10.73 10.88 -6.47
C SER A 110 11.10 9.42 -6.71
N GLN A 111 11.61 9.12 -7.90
CA GLN A 111 12.07 7.78 -8.24
C GLN A 111 13.21 7.33 -7.32
N GLU A 112 14.11 8.25 -6.96
CA GLU A 112 15.17 7.99 -5.99
C GLU A 112 14.62 7.63 -4.62
N ASP A 113 13.63 8.36 -4.10
CA ASP A 113 13.03 8.07 -2.80
C ASP A 113 12.35 6.70 -2.78
N ILE A 114 11.66 6.36 -3.87
CA ILE A 114 11.06 5.03 -4.07
C ILE A 114 12.14 3.95 -4.04
N ASN A 115 13.18 4.10 -4.85
CA ASN A 115 14.24 3.11 -5.00
C ASN A 115 15.05 2.93 -3.71
N LEU A 116 15.44 4.04 -3.07
CA LEU A 116 16.11 4.01 -1.77
C LEU A 116 15.24 3.37 -0.70
N LYS A 117 13.93 3.68 -0.70
CA LYS A 117 13.00 3.08 0.25
C LYS A 117 12.88 1.59 0.02
N PHE A 118 12.75 1.13 -1.21
CA PHE A 118 12.71 -0.30 -1.56
C PHE A 118 13.94 -1.03 -1.01
N LEU A 119 15.15 -0.55 -1.36
CA LEU A 119 16.41 -1.18 -0.93
C LEU A 119 16.58 -1.22 0.59
N ARG A 120 16.13 -0.18 1.30
CA ARG A 120 16.19 -0.11 2.77
C ARG A 120 15.15 -0.98 3.46
N SER A 121 14.05 -1.27 2.78
CA SER A 121 12.94 -2.06 3.30
C SER A 121 13.11 -3.56 3.05
N LEU A 122 14.11 -3.99 2.28
CA LEU A 122 14.36 -5.41 2.08
C LEU A 122 14.90 -6.11 3.34
N PRO A 123 14.58 -7.40 3.52
CA PRO A 123 15.11 -8.22 4.61
C PRO A 123 16.65 -8.22 4.66
N THR A 124 17.20 -8.50 5.84
CA THR A 124 18.64 -8.46 6.10
C THR A 124 19.48 -9.37 5.19
N GLU A 125 18.87 -10.42 4.66
CA GLU A 125 19.43 -11.38 3.71
C GLU A 125 19.85 -10.71 2.40
N TRP A 126 19.23 -9.58 2.05
CA TRP A 126 19.56 -8.79 0.86
C TRP A 126 20.62 -7.71 1.11
N ARG A 127 21.07 -7.53 2.36
CA ARG A 127 21.86 -6.35 2.79
C ARG A 127 23.15 -6.13 2.01
N THR A 128 23.87 -7.20 1.66
CA THR A 128 25.10 -7.09 0.86
C THR A 128 24.79 -6.57 -0.54
N HIS A 129 23.79 -7.14 -1.21
CA HIS A 129 23.38 -6.76 -2.56
C HIS A 129 22.85 -5.32 -2.61
N THR A 130 22.02 -4.92 -1.64
CA THR A 130 21.45 -3.56 -1.59
C THR A 130 22.51 -2.49 -1.34
N LEU A 131 23.53 -2.76 -0.53
CA LEU A 131 24.66 -1.84 -0.31
C LEU A 131 25.49 -1.64 -1.57
N ILE A 132 25.80 -2.73 -2.28
CA ILE A 132 26.55 -2.68 -3.53
C ILE A 132 25.78 -1.88 -4.59
N LEU A 133 24.48 -2.14 -4.72
CA LEU A 133 23.63 -1.51 -5.72
C LEU A 133 23.50 0.00 -5.46
N ARG A 134 23.27 0.40 -4.20
CA ARG A 134 23.21 1.82 -3.81
C ARG A 134 24.48 2.60 -4.16
N ASN A 135 25.64 1.96 -4.12
CA ASN A 135 26.91 2.63 -4.41
C ASN A 135 27.26 2.64 -5.89
N LYS A 136 26.70 1.72 -6.70
CA LYS A 136 27.09 1.51 -8.11
C LYS A 136 26.15 2.16 -9.13
N THR A 137 24.91 2.44 -8.76
CA THR A 137 23.89 2.86 -9.75
C THR A 137 23.30 4.21 -9.39
N ASN A 138 23.09 5.06 -10.39
CA ASN A 138 22.22 6.22 -10.22
C ASN A 138 20.79 5.74 -9.99
N LEU A 139 20.21 6.08 -8.84
CA LEU A 139 18.89 5.60 -8.44
C LEU A 139 17.76 6.49 -8.98
N GLU A 140 18.07 7.69 -9.47
CA GLU A 140 17.09 8.57 -10.12
C GLU A 140 16.68 8.06 -11.51
N ASP A 141 17.64 7.48 -12.26
CA ASP A 141 17.44 7.09 -13.66
C ASP A 141 16.75 5.73 -13.84
N LYS A 142 16.61 4.96 -12.76
CA LYS A 142 16.06 3.58 -12.82
C LYS A 142 14.62 3.54 -12.34
N SER A 143 13.76 2.83 -13.06
CA SER A 143 12.45 2.49 -12.52
C SER A 143 12.56 1.49 -11.35
N LEU A 144 11.48 1.38 -10.57
CA LEU A 144 11.41 0.37 -9.51
C LEU A 144 11.50 -1.05 -10.09
N ASP A 145 10.86 -1.30 -11.23
CA ASP A 145 10.90 -2.58 -11.93
C ASP A 145 12.32 -2.93 -12.42
N ASP A 146 13.06 -1.96 -12.97
CA ASP A 146 14.47 -2.19 -13.38
C ASP A 146 15.32 -2.58 -12.17
N LEU A 147 15.14 -1.89 -11.05
CA LEU A 147 15.84 -2.18 -9.80
C LEU A 147 15.49 -3.58 -9.27
N PHE A 148 14.21 -3.92 -9.30
CA PHE A 148 13.71 -5.24 -8.93
C PHE A 148 14.30 -6.35 -9.80
N ASN A 149 14.30 -6.17 -11.12
CA ASN A 149 14.88 -7.14 -12.06
C ASN A 149 16.39 -7.34 -11.84
N ASN A 150 17.12 -6.26 -11.51
CA ASN A 150 18.54 -6.33 -11.14
C ASN A 150 18.78 -7.09 -9.82
N LEU A 151 17.81 -7.11 -8.90
CA LEU A 151 17.89 -7.90 -7.67
C LEU A 151 17.50 -9.35 -7.90
N LYS A 152 16.57 -9.60 -8.83
CA LYS A 152 16.04 -10.93 -9.12
C LYS A 152 17.13 -11.95 -9.48
N ILE A 153 18.21 -11.51 -10.14
CA ILE A 153 19.34 -12.38 -10.50
C ILE A 153 20.09 -12.96 -9.27
N TYR A 154 20.01 -12.30 -8.11
CA TYR A 154 20.67 -12.72 -6.88
C TYR A 154 19.78 -13.57 -5.96
N GLU A 155 18.52 -13.81 -6.35
CA GLU A 155 17.53 -14.47 -5.50
C GLU A 155 17.96 -15.87 -5.06
N ALA A 156 18.59 -16.65 -5.96
CA ALA A 156 19.08 -17.99 -5.66
C ALA A 156 20.21 -17.97 -4.62
N GLU A 157 21.15 -17.03 -4.75
CA GLU A 157 22.28 -16.86 -3.82
C GLU A 157 21.79 -16.46 -2.42
N VAL A 158 20.87 -15.48 -2.37
CA VAL A 158 20.28 -14.99 -1.11
C VAL A 158 19.53 -16.11 -0.38
N LYS A 159 18.74 -16.92 -1.12
CA LYS A 159 18.03 -18.08 -0.54
C LYS A 159 18.99 -19.14 0.01
N SER A 160 20.07 -19.44 -0.71
CA SER A 160 21.09 -20.39 -0.27
C SER A 160 21.77 -19.93 1.03
N SER A 161 22.18 -18.66 1.09
CA SER A 161 22.82 -18.07 2.29
C SER A 161 21.87 -18.04 3.50
N SER A 162 20.60 -17.72 3.29
CA SER A 162 19.58 -17.74 4.34
C SER A 162 19.41 -19.16 4.92
N ALA A 163 19.30 -20.18 4.06
CA ALA A 163 19.17 -21.57 4.52
C ALA A 163 20.39 -22.03 5.33
N ALA A 164 21.60 -21.69 4.88
CA ALA A 164 22.84 -21.99 5.60
C ALA A 164 22.87 -21.32 6.99
N SER A 165 22.48 -20.05 7.08
CA SER A 165 22.45 -19.34 8.37
C SER A 165 21.48 -19.95 9.38
N ARG A 166 20.30 -20.39 8.91
CA ARG A 166 19.30 -21.08 9.74
C ARG A 166 19.78 -22.46 10.21
N ALA A 167 20.47 -23.20 9.34
CA ALA A 167 21.07 -24.49 9.71
C ALA A 167 22.10 -24.32 10.83
N THR A 168 22.99 -23.32 10.73
CA THR A 168 23.97 -23.01 11.77
C THR A 168 23.32 -22.61 13.09
N GLN A 169 22.28 -21.76 13.07
CA GLN A 169 21.54 -21.37 14.28
C GLN A 169 20.88 -22.58 14.98
N ASN A 170 20.28 -23.49 14.21
CA ASN A 170 19.65 -24.69 14.76
C ASN A 170 20.68 -25.63 15.41
N ILE A 171 21.87 -25.78 14.82
CA ILE A 171 22.95 -26.60 15.40
C ILE A 171 23.47 -25.99 16.71
N THR A 172 23.72 -24.67 16.73
CA THR A 172 24.17 -23.96 17.95
C THR A 172 23.13 -24.03 19.07
N PHE A 173 21.84 -23.94 18.74
CA PHE A 173 20.75 -24.09 19.71
C PHE A 173 20.67 -25.52 20.28
N VAL A 174 20.75 -26.56 19.43
CA VAL A 174 20.72 -27.97 19.88
C VAL A 174 21.96 -28.30 20.73
N SER A 175 23.12 -27.76 20.38
CA SER A 175 24.37 -27.99 21.12
C SER A 175 24.39 -27.33 22.51
N SER A 176 23.46 -26.42 22.80
CA SER A 176 23.39 -25.69 24.08
C SER A 176 22.55 -26.41 25.15
N GLN A 177 21.90 -27.54 24.81
CA GLN A 177 21.06 -28.30 25.76
C GLN A 177 21.70 -29.60 26.27
N ASN A 178 22.95 -29.91 25.88
CA ASN A 178 23.70 -31.07 26.37
C ASN A 178 24.87 -30.64 27.26
N THR A 179 24.58 -30.10 28.45
CA THR A 179 25.50 -30.20 29.60
C THR A 179 24.88 -31.19 30.57
N ASP A 180 25.23 -32.46 30.39
CA ASP A 180 24.89 -33.54 31.32
C ASP A 180 25.60 -33.26 32.64
N SER A 181 24.82 -32.92 33.68
CA SER A 181 25.32 -32.75 35.04
C SER A 181 25.77 -34.11 35.57
N THR A 182 27.05 -34.42 35.42
CA THR A 182 27.65 -35.56 36.10
C THR A 182 28.03 -35.12 37.51
N ASN A 183 27.13 -35.44 38.45
CA ASN A 183 27.32 -35.19 39.88
C ASN A 183 28.26 -36.29 40.41
N GLU A 184 29.57 -36.10 40.34
CA GLU A 184 30.49 -36.94 41.11
C GLU A 184 30.47 -36.52 42.57
N SER A 185 29.76 -37.30 43.39
CA SER A 185 29.83 -37.24 44.84
C SER A 185 31.22 -37.70 45.30
N VAL A 186 32.04 -36.79 45.80
CA VAL A 186 33.29 -37.11 46.49
C VAL A 186 32.94 -37.55 47.92
N SER A 187 33.11 -38.85 48.18
CA SER A 187 33.03 -39.44 49.52
C SER A 187 34.31 -39.12 50.30
N CYS A 188 34.20 -38.36 51.40
CA CYS A 188 35.29 -38.14 52.34
C CYS A 188 35.38 -39.34 53.30
N ASP A 189 36.47 -40.11 53.18
CA ASP A 189 36.84 -41.17 54.09
C ASP A 189 37.23 -40.63 55.48
N ASN A 190 36.52 -41.11 56.50
CA ASN A 190 36.89 -40.96 57.91
C ASN A 190 37.99 -41.99 58.25
N ARG A 191 39.11 -41.53 58.82
CA ARG A 191 39.91 -42.40 59.69
C ARG A 191 40.55 -41.63 60.84
N GLN A 192 40.08 -41.95 62.03
CA GLN A 192 40.53 -41.51 63.34
C GLN A 192 41.55 -42.51 63.89
N PHE A 193 42.70 -42.07 64.39
CA PHE A 193 43.47 -42.79 65.42
C PHE A 193 44.30 -41.80 66.26
N LEU A 194 44.23 -42.02 67.57
CA LEU A 194 44.87 -41.33 68.69
C LEU A 194 46.30 -41.85 68.92
N GLU A 195 47.24 -40.93 69.23
CA GLU A 195 48.23 -40.96 70.34
C GLU A 195 49.29 -42.09 70.38
N PRO A 196 50.40 -41.98 71.16
CA PRO A 196 50.62 -41.18 72.38
C PRO A 196 51.82 -40.22 72.40
#